data_AF-A0A2V6LP32-F1
#
_entry.id   AF-A0A2V6LP32-F1
#
_cell.length_a   1.000
_cell.length_b   1.000
_cell.length_c   1.000
_cell.angle_alpha   90.00
_cell.angle_beta   90.00
_cell.angle_gamma   90.00
#
_symmetry.space_group_name_H-M   'P 1'
#
loop_
_entity.id
_entity.type
_entity.pdbx_description
1 polymer ?
#
loop_
_entity_poly.entity_id
_entity_poly.type
_entity_poly.pdbx_seq_one_letter_code
_entity_poly.pdbx_strand_id
1 'polypeptide(L)'
;PQLALTVVLCITCLLAAFTAAKLLDYDMGTAAGLLAGAFTESTVIGTASDAIGRLAISAADKTSLTNNIPVAYAVTYLVGTGFIVWFLPNVGPKL
;
A
#
# COMPACT_ATOMS: atom_id res chain seq x y z
N PRO A 1 14.46 10.62 20.32
CA PRO A 1 15.14 10.05 19.12
C PRO A 1 14.22 9.10 18.31
N GLN A 2 13.55 8.16 18.96
CA GLN A 2 12.71 7.15 18.30
C GLN A 2 11.52 7.74 17.53
N LEU A 3 10.86 8.76 18.11
CA LEU A 3 9.77 9.51 17.47
C LEU A 3 10.19 10.16 16.13
N ALA A 4 11.38 10.76 16.09
CA ALA A 4 11.89 11.40 14.88
C ALA A 4 12.19 10.37 13.77
N LEU A 5 12.77 9.23 14.13
CA LEU A 5 13.02 8.11 13.21
C LEU A 5 11.71 7.54 12.65
N THR A 6 10.69 7.36 13.49
CA THR A 6 9.36 6.90 13.04
C THR A 6 8.75 7.89 12.05
N VAL A 7 8.79 9.19 12.35
CA VAL A 7 8.27 10.22 11.44
C VAL A 7 9.00 10.20 10.10
N VAL A 8 10.33 10.12 10.10
CA VAL A 8 11.13 10.02 8.87
C VAL A 8 10.73 8.77 8.08
N LEU A 9 10.67 7.61 8.73
CA LEU A 9 10.28 6.35 8.09
C LEU A 9 8.89 6.46 7.44
N CYS A 10 7.88 6.90 8.21
CA CYS A 10 6.52 7.06 7.73
C CYS A 10 6.46 8.00 6.52
N ILE A 11 7.13 9.17 6.58
CA ILE A 11 7.17 10.12 5.47
C ILE A 11 7.87 9.51 4.25
N THR A 12 9.03 8.87 4.43
CA THR A 12 9.76 8.26 3.31
C THR A 12 8.97 7.15 2.64
N CYS A 13 8.33 6.29 3.42
CA CYS A 13 7.53 5.19 2.88
C CYS A 13 6.25 5.72 2.22
N LEU A 14 5.60 6.74 2.81
CA LEU A 14 4.41 7.36 2.22
C LEU A 14 4.76 8.01 0.88
N LEU A 15 5.86 8.77 0.84
CA LEU A 15 6.35 9.37 -0.40
C LEU A 15 6.72 8.31 -1.43
N ALA A 16 7.41 7.24 -1.04
CA ALA A 16 7.79 6.17 -1.95
C ALA A 16 6.55 5.49 -2.57
N ALA A 17 5.59 5.07 -1.74
CA ALA A 17 4.38 4.43 -2.20
C ALA A 17 3.48 5.37 -3.03
N PHE A 18 3.34 6.64 -2.62
CA PHE A 18 2.61 7.64 -3.38
C PHE A 18 3.26 7.93 -4.73
N THR A 19 4.59 8.06 -4.76
CA THR A 19 5.34 8.30 -6.00
C THR A 19 5.24 7.09 -6.92
N ALA A 20 5.35 5.87 -6.40
CA ALA A 20 5.17 4.64 -7.17
C ALA A 20 3.76 4.54 -7.77
N ALA A 21 2.72 4.80 -6.96
CA ALA A 21 1.35 4.82 -7.44
C ALA A 21 1.14 5.86 -8.56
N LYS A 22 1.76 7.04 -8.44
CA LYS A 22 1.69 8.08 -9.47
C LYS A 22 2.47 7.73 -10.75
N LEU A 23 3.64 7.08 -10.62
CA LEU A 23 4.45 6.66 -11.77
C LEU A 23 3.80 5.52 -12.56
N LEU A 24 3.05 4.67 -11.87
CA LEU A 24 2.37 3.50 -12.45
C LEU A 24 0.93 3.79 -12.89
N ASP A 25 0.47 5.04 -12.75
CA ASP A 25 -0.88 5.51 -13.09
C ASP A 25 -2.00 4.67 -12.42
N TYR A 26 -1.80 4.36 -11.13
CA TYR A 26 -2.73 3.53 -10.37
C TYR A 26 -4.01 4.27 -9.97
N ASP A 27 -5.13 3.55 -10.01
CA ASP A 27 -6.40 4.03 -9.49
C ASP A 27 -6.37 4.18 -7.95
N MET A 28 -7.29 4.99 -7.41
CA MET A 28 -7.35 5.28 -5.97
C MET A 28 -7.47 4.02 -5.10
N GLY A 29 -8.16 2.99 -5.59
CA GLY A 29 -8.31 1.70 -4.91
C GLY A 29 -7.02 0.90 -4.90
N THR A 30 -6.38 0.75 -6.06
CA THR A 30 -5.09 0.05 -6.19
C THR A 30 -3.98 0.76 -5.42
N ALA A 31 -3.92 2.09 -5.47
CA ALA A 31 -2.95 2.89 -4.70
C ALA A 31 -3.15 2.74 -3.19
N ALA A 32 -4.40 2.75 -2.72
CA ALA A 32 -4.73 2.52 -1.31
C ALA A 32 -4.39 1.10 -0.87
N GLY A 33 -4.67 0.10 -1.70
CA GLY A 33 -4.32 -1.29 -1.41
C GLY A 33 -2.81 -1.52 -1.40
N LEU A 34 -2.06 -0.88 -2.30
CA LEU A 34 -0.60 -0.91 -2.31
C LEU A 34 0.00 -0.30 -1.04
N LEU A 35 -0.53 0.85 -0.61
CA LEU A 35 -0.16 1.47 0.67
C LEU A 35 -0.47 0.52 1.83
N ALA A 36 -1.69 -0.01 1.91
CA ALA A 36 -2.12 -0.93 2.95
C ALA A 36 -1.20 -2.17 3.04
N GLY A 37 -0.86 -2.78 1.90
CA GLY A 37 -0.03 -3.98 1.85
C GLY A 37 1.44 -3.71 2.13
N ALA A 38 1.99 -2.61 1.61
CA ALA A 38 3.37 -2.20 1.87
C ALA A 38 3.61 -1.82 3.33
N PHE A 39 2.60 -1.24 4.00
CA PHE A 39 2.66 -0.90 5.42
C PHE A 39 2.18 -2.01 6.35
N THR A 40 1.65 -3.11 5.82
CA THR A 40 0.99 -4.16 6.64
C THR A 40 -0.14 -3.62 7.52
N GLU A 41 -0.76 -2.52 7.09
CA GLU A 41 -1.79 -1.79 7.84
C GLU A 41 -3.15 -2.01 7.20
N SER A 42 -3.90 -2.99 7.71
CA SER A 42 -5.24 -3.32 7.23
C SER A 42 -6.27 -2.22 7.54
N THR A 43 -5.98 -1.32 8.47
CA THR A 43 -6.80 -0.14 8.80
C THR A 43 -6.95 0.82 7.60
N VAL A 44 -5.96 0.84 6.71
CA VAL A 44 -5.98 1.64 5.47
C VAL A 44 -7.10 1.18 4.53
N ILE A 45 -7.45 -0.11 4.53
CA ILE A 45 -8.52 -0.65 3.66
C ILE A 45 -9.87 -0.01 4.02
N GLY A 46 -10.20 0.04 5.31
CA GLY A 46 -11.47 0.61 5.78
C GLY A 46 -11.55 2.13 5.54
N THR A 47 -10.47 2.85 5.85
CA THR A 47 -10.42 4.32 5.68
C THR A 47 -10.43 4.73 4.20
N ALA A 48 -9.73 4.00 3.33
CA ALA A 48 -9.77 4.24 1.89
C ALA A 48 -11.13 3.91 1.28
N SER A 49 -11.79 2.84 1.73
CA SER A 49 -13.14 2.49 1.30
C SER A 49 -14.15 3.58 1.69
N ASP A 50 -14.05 4.12 2.91
CA ASP A 50 -14.89 5.25 3.35
C ASP A 50 -14.61 6.51 2.51
N ALA A 51 -13.34 6.82 2.24
CA ALA A 51 -12.96 7.94 1.38
C ALA A 51 -13.53 7.80 -0.05
N ILE A 52 -13.44 6.60 -0.66
CA ILE A 52 -14.02 6.30 -1.98
C ILE A 52 -15.55 6.42 -1.95
N GLY A 53 -16.19 5.99 -0.86
CA GLY A 53 -17.62 6.15 -0.64
C GLY A 53 -18.09 7.61 -0.73
N ARG A 54 -17.21 8.56 -0.36
CA ARG A 54 -17.49 10.01 -0.35
C ARG A 54 -17.22 10.70 -1.69
N LEU A 55 -16.61 10.04 -2.67
CA LEU A 55 -16.43 10.63 -4.01
C LEU A 55 -17.79 10.83 -4.73
N ALA A 56 -17.91 11.90 -5.52
CA ALA A 56 -19.08 12.17 -6.36
C ALA A 56 -18.97 11.44 -7.72
N ILE A 57 -18.73 10.12 -7.70
CA ILE A 57 -18.63 9.25 -8.88
C ILE A 57 -19.78 8.24 -8.92
N SER A 58 -19.94 7.51 -10.03
CA SER A 58 -21.01 6.52 -10.17
C SER A 58 -20.88 5.39 -9.14
N ALA A 59 -21.99 4.77 -8.77
CA ALA A 59 -21.98 3.63 -7.84
C ALA A 59 -21.14 2.45 -8.37
N ALA A 60 -21.15 2.23 -9.69
CA ALA A 60 -20.35 1.21 -10.35
C ALA A 60 -18.84 1.48 -10.17
N ASP A 61 -18.40 2.73 -10.35
CA ASP A 61 -16.99 3.11 -10.20
C ASP A 61 -16.55 3.00 -8.73
N LYS A 62 -17.40 3.38 -7.77
CA LYS A 62 -17.11 3.20 -6.34
C LYS A 62 -16.87 1.73 -6.00
N THR A 63 -17.75 0.85 -6.48
CA THR A 63 -17.61 -0.59 -6.26
C THR A 63 -16.33 -1.13 -6.91
N SER A 64 -16.01 -0.70 -8.13
CA SER A 64 -14.77 -1.11 -8.80
C SER A 64 -13.52 -0.70 -8.00
N LEU A 65 -13.44 0.57 -7.59
CA LEU A 65 -12.32 1.08 -6.81
C LEU A 65 -12.20 0.36 -5.45
N THR A 66 -13.33 0.16 -4.76
CA THR A 66 -13.35 -0.52 -3.45
C THR A 66 -12.90 -1.98 -3.57
N ASN A 67 -13.27 -2.66 -4.66
CA ASN A 67 -12.85 -4.03 -4.93
C ASN A 67 -11.35 -4.14 -5.30
N ASN A 68 -10.76 -3.09 -5.87
CA ASN A 68 -9.33 -3.08 -6.19
C ASN A 68 -8.44 -3.00 -4.94
N ILE A 69 -8.92 -2.39 -3.85
CA ILE A 69 -8.17 -2.25 -2.60
C ILE A 69 -7.70 -3.61 -2.03
N PRO A 70 -8.57 -4.58 -1.73
CA PRO A 70 -8.13 -5.86 -1.17
C PRO A 70 -7.27 -6.68 -2.14
N VAL A 71 -7.50 -6.54 -3.46
CA VAL A 71 -6.68 -7.21 -4.48
C VAL A 71 -5.25 -6.68 -4.44
N ALA A 72 -5.08 -5.35 -4.47
CA ALA A 72 -3.77 -4.73 -4.43
C ALA A 72 -3.06 -4.98 -3.09
N TYR A 73 -3.78 -4.97 -1.97
CA TYR A 73 -3.27 -5.34 -0.65
C TYR A 73 -2.69 -6.76 -0.64
N ALA A 74 -3.44 -7.74 -1.16
CA ALA A 74 -2.99 -9.13 -1.19
C ALA A 74 -1.70 -9.29 -2.04
N VAL A 75 -1.67 -8.65 -3.21
CA VAL A 75 -0.50 -8.72 -4.11
C VAL A 75 0.73 -8.09 -3.45
N THR A 76 0.60 -6.89 -2.90
CA THR A 76 1.74 -6.19 -2.28
C THR A 76 2.24 -6.87 -1.02
N TYR A 77 1.33 -7.41 -0.21
CA TYR A 77 1.71 -8.21 0.96
C TYR A 77 2.46 -9.50 0.57
N LEU A 78 1.98 -10.22 -0.45
CA LEU A 78 2.65 -11.44 -0.95
C LEU A 78 4.01 -11.14 -1.55
N VAL A 79 4.13 -10.08 -2.34
CA VAL A 79 5.41 -9.66 -2.93
C VAL A 79 6.40 -9.25 -1.84
N GLY A 80 5.96 -8.45 -0.85
CA GLY A 80 6.81 -8.05 0.27
C GLY A 80 7.28 -9.25 1.10
N THR A 81 6.37 -10.16 1.45
CA THR A 81 6.69 -11.37 2.20
C THR A 81 7.64 -12.28 1.41
N GLY A 82 7.34 -12.51 0.12
CA GLY A 82 8.17 -13.33 -0.76
C GLY A 82 9.58 -12.75 -0.92
N PHE A 83 9.69 -11.42 -1.06
CA PHE A 83 10.97 -10.74 -1.12
C PHE A 83 11.80 -10.96 0.14
N ILE A 84 11.21 -10.81 1.34
CA ILE A 84 11.89 -11.03 2.61
C ILE A 84 12.37 -12.48 2.75
N VAL A 85 11.50 -13.44 2.41
CA VAL A 85 11.81 -14.88 2.47
C VAL A 85 12.96 -15.24 1.53
N TRP A 86 13.06 -14.60 0.36
CA TRP A 86 14.18 -14.81 -0.55
C TRP A 86 15.44 -14.05 -0.11
N PHE A 87 15.31 -12.82 0.36
CA PHE A 87 16.43 -11.91 0.66
C PHE A 87 17.22 -12.34 1.90
N LEU A 88 16.54 -12.70 2.99
CA LEU A 88 17.17 -13.12 4.25
C LEU A 88 18.18 -14.27 4.08
N PRO A 89 17.85 -15.40 3.42
CA PRO A 89 18.78 -16.52 3.27
C PRO A 89 19.82 -16.31 2.16
N ASN A 90 19.56 -15.49 1.13
CA ASN A 90 20.48 -15.33 -0.01
C ASN A 90 21.45 -14.16 0.15
N VAL A 91 21.00 -13.05 0.74
CA VAL A 91 21.75 -11.80 0.89
C VAL A 91 22.17 -11.57 2.34
N GLY A 92 21.30 -11.91 3.30
CA GLY A 92 21.60 -11.81 4.73
C GLY A 92 22.91 -12.46 5.17
N PRO A 93 23.28 -13.70 4.74
CA PRO A 93 24.57 -14.28 5.12
C PRO A 93 25.79 -13.66 4.43
N LYS A 94 25.61 -12.73 3.48
CA LYS A 94 26.69 -12.02 2.77
C LYS A 94 26.89 -10.57 3.20
N LEU A 95 26.01 -10.04 4.06
CA LEU A 95 26.08 -8.70 4.69
C LEU A 95 26.64 -8.81 6.11
#